data_AF-A0A4W5ME79-F1
#
_entry.id   AF-A0A4W5ME79-F1
#
_cell.length_a   1.000
_cell.length_b   1.000
_cell.length_c   1.000
_cell.angle_alpha   90.00
_cell.angle_beta   90.00
_cell.angle_gamma   90.00
#
_symmetry.space_group_name_H-M   'P 1'
#
loop_
_entity.id
_entity.type
_entity.pdbx_description
1 polymer ?
#
loop_
_entity_poly.entity_id
_entity_poly.type
_entity_poly.pdbx_seq_one_letter_code
_entity_poly.pdbx_strand_id
1 'polypeptide(L)'
;LPPLPALTRALLWHFCHSPGKAPSLASSAVSEKVRTRLEELDDLEEGSQRELLNLSQQDYVNRIEELNQSLKEAWASDQKVKALKIVIQVRTRIWFMCSDPRPLPDSFTADEVNDTAKETCLNWFFKIASIRELIPRLYVEVALLKCNRFLTKCGIQETVPRFTAMIRGIGDPLVAVYARAYLCRIGMEVAPHLKDSLNKNFFDLLGTFRQIHGDSVQNQLVLQRVEIPVYLTLYSPAIHWILQCVSYRAPEALLTEMMERCKNLGNNALLLNSVMWAFRAEFIATRATDFIGMIKDCDEAGFPKHLLFGSLGRSLACADPPEAERLPILNEAWKVITKVRSPQDYINCAEIWVEFTCRHFTKREVNTVLSDIIKHMTPDRAFEDTYPQLQSVIRKILTYFHDFSVLFSMVRLDLTFSSLKQSLFLCDSPSGAFQRIDLTSFSVIPPQERFSG
;
A
#
# COMPACT_ATOMS: atom_id res chain seq x y z
N LEU A 1 4.41 -2.29 8.67
CA LEU A 1 4.97 -1.71 7.44
C LEU A 1 4.60 -2.63 6.27
N PRO A 2 4.20 -2.16 5.08
CA PRO A 2 4.66 -2.85 3.89
C PRO A 2 6.13 -2.45 3.72
N PRO A 3 7.04 -3.41 3.52
CA PRO A 3 8.45 -3.10 3.45
C PRO A 3 8.72 -2.34 2.13
N LEU A 4 9.80 -1.55 2.09
CA LEU A 4 10.38 -0.94 0.88
C LEU A 4 10.23 -1.79 -0.42
N PRO A 5 10.38 -3.14 -0.38
CA PRO A 5 10.23 -4.01 -1.54
C PRO A 5 8.91 -3.90 -2.31
N ALA A 6 7.80 -3.41 -1.76
CA ALA A 6 6.56 -3.30 -2.53
C ALA A 6 6.59 -2.10 -3.50
N LEU A 7 7.09 -0.95 -3.03
CA LEU A 7 7.30 0.23 -3.86
C LEU A 7 8.42 -0.02 -4.88
N THR A 8 9.49 -0.71 -4.45
CA THR A 8 10.59 -1.13 -5.33
C THR A 8 10.12 -2.17 -6.35
N ARG A 9 9.23 -3.13 -5.99
CA ARG A 9 8.66 -4.12 -6.92
C ARG A 9 7.70 -3.50 -7.93
N ALA A 10 6.87 -2.54 -7.53
CA ALA A 10 6.00 -1.81 -8.45
C ALA A 10 6.81 -0.96 -9.45
N LEU A 11 7.88 -0.32 -8.99
CA LEU A 11 8.84 0.39 -9.85
C LEU A 11 9.60 -0.58 -10.77
N LEU A 12 10.06 -1.73 -10.27
CA LEU A 12 10.73 -2.77 -11.05
C LEU A 12 9.81 -3.38 -12.13
N TRP A 13 8.52 -3.59 -11.84
CA TRP A 13 7.56 -4.11 -12.81
C TRP A 13 7.40 -3.16 -14.01
N HIS A 14 7.28 -1.85 -13.74
CA HIS A 14 7.12 -0.82 -14.77
C HIS A 14 8.41 -0.55 -15.55
N PHE A 15 9.58 -0.67 -14.91
CA PHE A 15 10.88 -0.51 -15.58
C PHE A 15 11.30 -1.73 -16.42
N CYS A 16 10.88 -2.94 -16.06
CA CYS A 16 11.20 -4.16 -16.83
C CYS A 16 10.29 -4.41 -18.04
N HIS A 17 9.12 -3.77 -18.15
CA HIS A 17 8.11 -4.07 -19.19
C HIS A 17 7.81 -2.90 -20.14
N SER A 18 8.60 -1.81 -20.11
CA SER A 18 8.57 -0.78 -21.15
C SER A 18 9.21 -1.34 -22.43
N PRO A 19 8.53 -1.31 -23.60
CA PRO A 19 8.95 -2.09 -24.76
C PRO A 19 10.14 -1.44 -25.47
N GLY A 20 11.32 -2.03 -25.28
CA GLY A 20 12.38 -2.09 -26.28
C GLY A 20 12.31 -3.44 -27.01
N LYS A 21 12.32 -3.43 -28.35
CA LYS A 21 12.12 -4.57 -29.27
C LYS A 21 12.79 -5.90 -28.85
N ALA A 22 12.08 -7.01 -29.02
CA ALA A 22 12.54 -8.43 -28.90
C ALA A 22 12.79 -9.07 -30.29
N PRO A 23 13.53 -10.21 -30.41
CA PRO A 23 13.07 -11.58 -30.03
C PRO A 23 14.20 -12.42 -29.31
N SER A 24 14.08 -13.62 -28.73
CA SER A 24 13.12 -14.76 -28.68
C SER A 24 13.38 -15.64 -27.42
N LEU A 25 12.45 -16.57 -27.12
CA LEU A 25 12.26 -17.40 -25.91
C LEU A 25 13.38 -18.40 -25.51
N ALA A 26 13.51 -18.65 -24.19
CA ALA A 26 13.61 -19.98 -23.57
C ALA A 26 13.27 -19.95 -22.05
N SER A 27 12.77 -21.08 -21.56
CA SER A 27 12.11 -21.36 -20.27
C SER A 27 13.07 -21.60 -19.08
N SER A 28 12.55 -21.36 -17.86
CA SER A 28 12.88 -22.03 -16.58
C SER A 28 14.33 -22.05 -16.08
N ALA A 29 14.66 -21.12 -15.17
CA ALA A 29 15.39 -21.31 -13.91
C ALA A 29 15.71 -19.91 -13.36
N VAL A 30 15.44 -19.65 -12.07
CA VAL A 30 15.95 -18.43 -11.42
C VAL A 30 17.47 -18.53 -11.44
N SER A 31 18.11 -17.83 -12.37
CA SER A 31 19.55 -17.92 -12.64
C SER A 31 20.35 -17.49 -11.41
N GLU A 32 21.36 -18.29 -11.04
CA GLU A 32 22.36 -17.99 -9.99
C GLU A 32 22.86 -16.54 -10.02
N LYS A 33 22.94 -15.92 -11.20
CA LYS A 33 23.28 -14.49 -11.38
C LYS A 33 22.38 -13.51 -10.62
N VAL A 34 21.11 -13.84 -10.35
CA VAL A 34 20.20 -13.00 -9.56
C VAL A 34 20.50 -13.13 -8.07
N ARG A 35 20.92 -14.32 -7.63
CA ARG A 35 21.30 -14.60 -6.23
C ARG A 35 22.65 -13.96 -5.89
N THR A 36 23.64 -14.07 -6.77
CA THR A 36 24.95 -13.41 -6.61
C THR A 36 24.80 -11.89 -6.58
N ARG A 37 23.89 -11.33 -7.39
CA ARG A 37 23.58 -9.89 -7.36
C ARG A 37 22.87 -9.45 -6.08
N LEU A 38 22.11 -10.32 -5.43
CA LEU A 38 21.45 -10.02 -4.15
C LEU A 38 22.43 -10.12 -2.98
N GLU A 39 23.35 -11.07 -3.01
CA GLU A 39 24.44 -11.20 -2.02
C GLU A 39 25.43 -10.01 -2.12
N GLU A 40 25.81 -9.58 -3.34
CA GLU A 40 26.58 -8.33 -3.55
C GLU A 40 25.84 -7.05 -3.11
N LEU A 41 24.49 -7.10 -2.98
CA LEU A 41 23.67 -5.97 -2.54
C LEU A 41 23.55 -5.86 -1.01
N ASP A 42 23.75 -6.96 -0.28
CA ASP A 42 23.76 -7.02 1.19
C ASP A 42 25.15 -6.67 1.76
N ASP A 43 26.24 -7.06 1.08
CA ASP A 43 27.62 -6.70 1.46
C ASP A 43 27.88 -5.17 1.44
N LEU A 44 27.15 -4.43 0.60
CA LEU A 44 27.21 -2.96 0.53
C LEU A 44 26.57 -2.27 1.73
N GLU A 45 25.63 -2.92 2.42
CA GLU A 45 24.96 -2.37 3.60
C GLU A 45 25.82 -2.56 4.86
N GLU A 46 26.43 -3.74 5.04
CA GLU A 46 27.27 -4.03 6.21
C GLU A 46 28.66 -3.35 6.17
N GLY A 47 29.26 -3.15 4.99
CA GLY A 47 30.53 -2.42 4.85
C GLY A 47 30.42 -0.93 5.20
N SER A 48 29.23 -0.34 5.01
CA SER A 48 29.00 1.10 5.13
C SER A 48 29.03 1.62 6.57
N GLN A 49 28.69 0.79 7.56
CA GLN A 49 28.63 1.19 8.98
C GLN A 49 29.99 1.11 9.69
N ARG A 50 30.89 0.23 9.26
CA ARG A 50 32.21 0.04 9.90
C ARG A 50 33.28 1.03 9.40
N GLU A 51 33.18 1.52 8.17
CA GLU A 51 34.11 2.51 7.61
C GLU A 51 33.87 3.96 8.12
N LEU A 52 32.73 4.21 8.78
CA LEU A 52 32.26 5.55 9.14
C LEU A 52 33.01 6.22 10.32
N LEU A 53 33.84 5.48 11.06
CA LEU A 53 34.38 5.97 12.34
C LEU A 53 35.74 6.69 12.25
N ASN A 54 36.45 6.66 11.10
CA ASN A 54 37.85 7.13 11.03
C ASN A 54 38.27 7.81 9.70
N LEU A 55 37.41 8.58 9.03
CA LEU A 55 37.78 9.25 7.76
C LEU A 55 38.00 10.76 7.96
N SER A 56 38.98 11.33 7.26
CA SER A 56 39.22 12.77 7.26
C SER A 56 38.19 13.51 6.37
N GLN A 57 38.00 14.82 6.59
CA GLN A 57 37.09 15.64 5.79
C GLN A 57 37.36 15.53 4.27
N GLN A 58 38.63 15.40 3.87
CA GLN A 58 39.04 15.26 2.47
C GLN A 58 38.65 13.88 1.90
N ASP A 59 38.76 12.82 2.69
CA ASP A 59 38.40 11.46 2.27
C ASP A 59 36.89 11.34 2.06
N TYR A 60 36.08 12.04 2.88
CA TYR A 60 34.64 12.12 2.67
C TYR A 60 34.25 12.85 1.38
N VAL A 61 34.92 13.97 1.07
CA VAL A 61 34.67 14.72 -0.17
C VAL A 61 34.98 13.85 -1.40
N ASN A 62 36.13 13.17 -1.40
CA ASN A 62 36.51 12.26 -2.48
C ASN A 62 35.50 11.11 -2.64
N ARG A 63 35.06 10.52 -1.52
CA ARG A 63 34.10 9.41 -1.52
C ARG A 63 32.69 9.84 -1.98
N ILE A 64 32.36 11.11 -1.80
CA ILE A 64 31.11 11.71 -2.29
C ILE A 64 31.20 12.01 -3.80
N GLU A 65 32.36 12.43 -4.30
CA GLU A 65 32.60 12.58 -5.75
C GLU A 65 32.55 11.24 -6.48
N GLU A 66 33.08 10.17 -5.87
CA GLU A 66 32.95 8.80 -6.39
C GLU A 66 31.49 8.34 -6.47
N LEU A 67 30.67 8.63 -5.45
CA LEU A 67 29.23 8.34 -5.51
C LEU A 67 28.54 9.16 -6.59
N ASN A 68 28.90 10.43 -6.79
CA ASN A 68 28.35 11.25 -7.87
C ASN A 68 28.69 10.69 -9.26
N GLN A 69 29.92 10.20 -9.44
CA GLN A 69 30.35 9.60 -10.68
C GLN A 69 29.66 8.24 -10.92
N SER A 70 29.58 7.41 -9.88
CA SER A 70 28.83 6.14 -9.89
C SER A 70 27.34 6.35 -10.17
N LEU A 71 26.76 7.45 -9.68
CA LEU A 71 25.37 7.83 -9.95
C LEU A 71 25.19 8.13 -11.44
N LYS A 72 26.07 8.96 -12.02
CA LYS A 72 26.02 9.31 -13.45
C LYS A 72 26.17 8.08 -14.33
N GLU A 73 27.06 7.15 -13.97
CA GLU A 73 27.30 5.91 -14.72
C GLU A 73 26.14 4.92 -14.59
N ALA A 74 25.61 4.73 -13.38
CA ALA A 74 24.41 3.92 -13.15
C ALA A 74 23.20 4.50 -13.86
N TRP A 75 23.08 5.84 -13.91
CA TRP A 75 22.04 6.55 -14.64
C TRP A 75 22.16 6.35 -16.16
N ALA A 76 23.37 6.53 -16.71
CA ALA A 76 23.65 6.34 -18.13
C ALA A 76 23.47 4.89 -18.60
N SER A 77 23.66 3.92 -17.69
CA SER A 77 23.52 2.48 -17.97
C SER A 77 22.12 1.92 -17.69
N ASP A 78 21.11 2.79 -17.50
CA ASP A 78 19.73 2.45 -17.14
C ASP A 78 19.58 1.63 -15.85
N GLN A 79 20.60 1.61 -14.98
CA GLN A 79 20.59 0.94 -13.67
C GLN A 79 19.90 1.82 -12.61
N LYS A 80 18.63 2.15 -12.85
CA LYS A 80 17.87 3.14 -12.07
C LYS A 80 17.72 2.78 -10.59
N VAL A 81 17.70 1.50 -10.23
CA VAL A 81 17.70 1.03 -8.84
C VAL A 81 19.01 1.35 -8.13
N LYS A 82 20.15 1.15 -8.82
CA LYS A 82 21.48 1.48 -8.31
C LYS A 82 21.62 2.99 -8.14
N ALA A 83 21.11 3.78 -9.08
CA ALA A 83 21.06 5.23 -8.98
C ALA A 83 20.24 5.71 -7.76
N LEU A 84 19.07 5.12 -7.51
CA LEU A 84 18.25 5.40 -6.33
C LEU A 84 18.96 5.04 -5.01
N LYS A 85 19.67 3.91 -4.94
CA LYS A 85 20.48 3.54 -3.76
C LYS A 85 21.60 4.54 -3.51
N ILE A 86 22.30 4.99 -4.57
CA ILE A 86 23.37 5.98 -4.46
C ILE A 86 22.82 7.32 -3.94
N VAL A 87 21.62 7.73 -4.39
CA VAL A 87 20.94 8.93 -3.89
C VAL A 87 20.61 8.83 -2.40
N ILE A 88 20.14 7.67 -1.94
CA ILE A 88 19.88 7.43 -0.52
C ILE A 88 21.19 7.51 0.29
N GLN A 89 22.29 6.95 -0.22
CA GLN A 89 23.61 7.07 0.40
C GLN A 89 24.09 8.54 0.47
N VAL A 90 23.86 9.33 -0.59
CA VAL A 90 24.18 10.76 -0.61
C VAL A 90 23.35 11.53 0.44
N ARG A 91 22.04 11.27 0.56
CA ARG A 91 21.18 11.86 1.62
C ARG A 91 21.78 11.63 3.01
N THR A 92 22.10 10.38 3.32
CA THR A 92 22.64 9.97 4.62
C THR A 92 23.97 10.67 4.89
N ARG A 93 24.87 10.71 3.90
CA ARG A 93 26.17 11.36 4.04
C ARG A 93 26.10 12.87 4.23
N ILE A 94 25.25 13.57 3.47
CA ILE A 94 25.04 15.02 3.66
C ILE A 94 24.53 15.29 5.08
N TRP A 95 23.57 14.49 5.56
CA TRP A 95 23.05 14.63 6.92
C TRP A 95 24.13 14.46 7.99
N PHE A 96 25.00 13.45 7.87
CA PHE A 96 26.10 13.22 8.80
C PHE A 96 27.15 14.34 8.74
N MET A 97 27.55 14.78 7.55
CA MET A 97 28.49 15.89 7.38
C MET A 97 28.00 17.20 8.02
N CYS A 98 26.69 17.45 7.95
CA CYS A 98 26.11 18.66 8.53
C CYS A 98 25.84 18.56 10.04
N SER A 99 26.03 17.37 10.66
CA SER A 99 25.72 17.10 12.07
C SER A 99 26.96 16.86 12.95
N ASP A 100 28.17 17.02 12.41
CA ASP A 100 29.47 16.82 13.10
C ASP A 100 30.14 18.20 13.33
N PRO A 101 30.69 18.55 14.52
CA PRO A 101 30.98 17.74 15.71
C PRO A 101 29.89 17.69 16.78
N ARG A 102 28.73 18.33 16.55
CA ARG A 102 27.60 18.31 17.48
C ARG A 102 26.32 17.95 16.73
N PRO A 103 25.69 16.80 17.03
CA PRO A 103 24.42 16.43 16.40
C PRO A 103 23.42 17.55 16.61
N LEU A 104 22.87 18.06 15.51
CA LEU A 104 21.89 19.13 15.55
C LEU A 104 20.63 18.63 16.26
N PRO A 105 20.06 19.40 17.21
CA PRO A 105 18.82 19.03 17.88
C PRO A 105 17.68 18.91 16.87
N ASP A 106 16.66 18.09 17.12
CA ASP A 106 15.57 17.86 16.16
C ASP A 106 14.83 19.15 15.72
N SER A 107 14.87 20.19 16.55
CA SER A 107 14.30 21.53 16.32
C SER A 107 15.31 22.57 15.82
N PHE A 108 16.49 22.17 15.32
CA PHE A 108 17.51 23.11 14.88
C PHE A 108 17.00 24.04 13.77
N THR A 109 17.54 25.26 13.75
CA THR A 109 17.25 26.27 12.72
C THR A 109 18.41 26.43 11.75
N ALA A 110 18.13 26.92 10.54
CA ALA A 110 19.16 27.14 9.52
C ALA A 110 20.34 28.01 10.03
N ASP A 111 20.11 28.91 10.99
CA ASP A 111 21.14 29.78 11.55
C ASP A 111 22.17 29.01 12.40
N GLU A 112 21.81 27.83 12.93
CA GLU A 112 22.66 26.96 13.75
C GLU A 112 23.52 26.02 12.90
N VAL A 113 23.32 26.01 11.59
CA VAL A 113 24.07 25.18 10.63
C VAL A 113 25.28 25.95 10.14
N ASN A 114 26.46 25.32 10.18
CA ASN A 114 27.71 25.95 9.74
C ASN A 114 27.70 26.26 8.22
N ASP A 115 28.51 27.24 7.82
CA ASP A 115 28.50 27.75 6.44
C ASP A 115 28.98 26.71 5.42
N THR A 116 29.94 25.86 5.79
CA THR A 116 30.43 24.76 4.94
C THR A 116 29.33 23.74 4.63
N ALA A 117 28.49 23.41 5.60
CA ALA A 117 27.34 22.52 5.46
C ALA A 117 26.27 23.15 4.57
N LYS A 118 26.00 24.45 4.75
CA LYS A 118 25.07 25.21 3.89
C LYS A 118 25.54 25.23 2.44
N GLU A 119 26.81 25.56 2.21
CA GLU A 119 27.41 25.60 0.87
C GLU A 119 27.39 24.22 0.21
N THR A 120 27.77 23.17 0.94
CA THR A 120 27.72 21.78 0.46
C THR A 120 26.30 21.40 0.07
N CYS A 121 25.33 21.69 0.95
CA CYS A 121 23.93 21.41 0.70
C CYS A 121 23.41 22.16 -0.54
N LEU A 122 23.72 23.44 -0.67
CA LEU A 122 23.32 24.27 -1.80
C LEU A 122 23.93 23.77 -3.13
N ASN A 123 25.21 23.39 -3.13
CA ASN A 123 25.88 22.79 -4.28
C ASN A 123 25.19 21.49 -4.73
N TRP A 124 24.72 20.68 -3.79
CA TRP A 124 23.92 19.49 -4.10
C TRP A 124 22.58 19.85 -4.73
N PHE A 125 21.86 20.83 -4.18
CA PHE A 125 20.61 21.30 -4.78
C PHE A 125 20.81 21.81 -6.21
N PHE A 126 21.90 22.55 -6.50
CA PHE A 126 22.22 22.98 -7.86
C PHE A 126 22.56 21.82 -8.80
N LYS A 127 23.36 20.85 -8.34
CA LYS A 127 23.68 19.64 -9.11
C LYS A 127 22.41 18.85 -9.45
N ILE A 128 21.48 18.71 -8.50
CA ILE A 128 20.21 18.01 -8.72
C ILE A 128 19.29 18.80 -9.66
N ALA A 129 19.19 20.12 -9.49
CA ALA A 129 18.39 20.98 -10.36
C ALA A 129 18.84 20.88 -11.84
N SER A 130 20.12 20.58 -12.09
CA SER A 130 20.69 20.40 -13.43
C SER A 130 20.30 19.08 -14.14
N ILE A 131 19.69 18.12 -13.41
CA ILE A 131 19.14 16.89 -14.02
C ILE A 131 17.99 17.27 -14.95
N ARG A 132 18.07 16.86 -16.22
CA ARG A 132 17.10 17.24 -17.26
C ARG A 132 15.82 16.43 -17.17
N GLU A 133 15.93 15.17 -16.78
CA GLU A 133 14.81 14.26 -16.63
C GLU A 133 13.99 14.61 -15.39
N LEU A 134 12.67 14.74 -15.55
CA LEU A 134 11.78 15.18 -14.48
C LEU A 134 11.69 14.18 -13.32
N ILE A 135 11.39 12.91 -13.63
CA ILE A 135 11.14 11.86 -12.62
C ILE A 135 12.35 11.68 -11.68
N PRO A 136 13.58 11.48 -12.18
CA PRO A 136 14.74 11.25 -11.35
C PRO A 136 15.05 12.47 -10.50
N ARG A 137 15.04 13.65 -11.12
CA ARG A 137 15.21 14.91 -10.40
C ARG A 137 14.20 15.04 -9.26
N LEU A 138 12.92 14.79 -9.51
CA LEU A 138 11.87 14.84 -8.51
C LEU A 138 12.16 13.91 -7.33
N TYR A 139 12.46 12.63 -7.58
CA TYR A 139 12.72 11.67 -6.49
C TYR A 139 13.93 12.07 -5.65
N VAL A 140 14.99 12.56 -6.29
CA VAL A 140 16.21 13.00 -5.59
C VAL A 140 15.96 14.27 -4.79
N GLU A 141 15.28 15.26 -5.37
CA GLU A 141 14.93 16.50 -4.65
C GLU A 141 14.02 16.21 -3.44
N VAL A 142 13.03 15.32 -3.60
CA VAL A 142 12.14 14.93 -2.49
C VAL A 142 12.92 14.15 -1.42
N ALA A 143 13.86 13.27 -1.79
CA ALA A 143 14.70 12.56 -0.82
C ALA A 143 15.56 13.52 0.03
N LEU A 144 15.99 14.65 -0.54
CA LEU A 144 16.72 15.70 0.17
C LEU A 144 15.83 16.75 0.82
N LEU A 145 14.50 16.58 0.85
CA LEU A 145 13.59 17.56 1.45
C LEU A 145 13.93 17.88 2.92
N LYS A 146 14.45 16.90 3.68
CA LYS A 146 14.91 17.13 5.07
C LYS A 146 16.10 18.09 5.13
N CYS A 147 16.97 18.06 4.12
CA CYS A 147 18.15 18.93 4.03
C CYS A 147 17.80 20.38 3.68
N ASN A 148 16.59 20.68 3.18
CA ASN A 148 16.14 22.07 3.01
C ASN A 148 16.16 22.88 4.31
N ARG A 149 16.04 22.20 5.46
CA ARG A 149 16.17 22.83 6.79
C ARG A 149 17.53 23.49 7.02
N PHE A 150 18.58 23.03 6.33
CA PHE A 150 19.91 23.63 6.41
C PHE A 150 19.97 24.99 5.73
N LEU A 151 19.16 25.21 4.69
CA LEU A 151 19.24 26.39 3.85
C LEU A 151 18.25 27.49 4.25
N THR A 152 17.03 27.12 4.63
CA THR A 152 15.97 28.12 4.93
C THR A 152 15.01 27.65 6.00
N LYS A 153 14.51 28.60 6.81
CA LYS A 153 13.47 28.36 7.83
C LYS A 153 12.09 28.01 7.22
N CYS A 154 11.73 28.60 6.08
CA CYS A 154 10.42 28.43 5.43
C CYS A 154 10.45 27.62 4.13
N GLY A 155 11.62 27.21 3.62
CA GLY A 155 11.73 26.64 2.28
C GLY A 155 10.89 25.39 2.05
N ILE A 156 10.66 24.58 3.09
CA ILE A 156 9.81 23.38 2.97
C ILE A 156 8.36 23.76 2.63
N GLN A 157 7.85 24.88 3.15
CA GLN A 157 6.47 25.34 2.92
C GLN A 157 6.20 25.65 1.44
N GLU A 158 7.19 26.20 0.74
CA GLU A 158 7.12 26.51 -0.69
C GLU A 158 7.51 25.31 -1.56
N THR A 159 8.43 24.46 -1.07
CA THR A 159 8.96 23.33 -1.83
C THR A 159 7.92 22.23 -2.02
N VAL A 160 7.09 21.91 -1.03
CA VAL A 160 6.06 20.86 -1.15
C VAL A 160 4.99 21.19 -2.22
N PRO A 161 4.41 22.41 -2.25
CA PRO A 161 3.58 22.85 -3.36
C PRO A 161 4.29 22.81 -4.72
N ARG A 162 5.57 23.22 -4.78
CA ARG A 162 6.38 23.12 -6.00
C ARG A 162 6.51 21.68 -6.49
N PHE A 163 6.78 20.71 -5.60
CA PHE A 163 6.81 19.29 -5.96
C PHE A 163 5.47 18.80 -6.48
N THR A 164 4.37 19.20 -5.82
CA THR A 164 3.02 18.88 -6.27
C THR A 164 2.75 19.39 -7.69
N ALA A 165 3.16 20.62 -8.01
CA ALA A 165 3.06 21.18 -9.34
C ALA A 165 3.94 20.43 -10.36
N MET A 166 5.18 20.07 -9.99
CA MET A 166 6.08 19.32 -10.88
C MET A 166 5.54 17.93 -11.23
N ILE A 167 4.86 17.25 -10.31
CA ILE A 167 4.26 15.93 -10.55
C ILE A 167 3.19 15.99 -11.67
N ARG A 168 2.53 17.13 -11.88
CA ARG A 168 1.57 17.31 -12.99
C ARG A 168 2.21 17.14 -14.37
N GLY A 169 3.52 17.36 -14.48
CA GLY A 169 4.28 17.17 -15.71
C GLY A 169 4.60 15.71 -16.04
N ILE A 170 4.28 14.76 -15.16
CA ILE A 170 4.48 13.33 -15.42
C ILE A 170 3.30 12.84 -16.28
N GLY A 171 3.60 12.46 -17.53
CA GLY A 171 2.59 12.05 -18.50
C GLY A 171 1.94 10.68 -18.22
N ASP A 172 2.64 9.79 -17.52
CA ASP A 172 2.09 8.49 -17.13
C ASP A 172 1.33 8.61 -15.78
N PRO A 173 0.01 8.36 -15.75
CA PRO A 173 -0.80 8.56 -14.54
C PRO A 173 -0.45 7.58 -13.41
N LEU A 174 0.05 6.38 -13.71
CA LEU A 174 0.46 5.40 -12.70
C LEU A 174 1.78 5.85 -12.06
N VAL A 175 2.76 6.28 -12.85
CA VAL A 175 4.01 6.84 -12.32
C VAL A 175 3.72 8.11 -11.50
N ALA A 176 2.81 8.95 -11.98
CA ALA A 176 2.44 10.18 -11.29
C ALA A 176 1.79 9.91 -9.92
N VAL A 177 0.95 8.88 -9.77
CA VAL A 177 0.34 8.56 -8.46
C VAL A 177 1.38 8.04 -7.45
N TYR A 178 2.36 7.25 -7.90
CA TYR A 178 3.43 6.78 -7.01
C TYR A 178 4.39 7.91 -6.61
N ALA A 179 4.66 8.86 -7.50
CA ALA A 179 5.39 10.07 -7.16
C ALA A 179 4.65 10.92 -6.11
N ARG A 180 3.32 11.04 -6.22
CA ARG A 180 2.47 11.69 -5.19
C ARG A 180 2.54 10.95 -3.85
N ALA A 181 2.45 9.62 -3.87
CA ALA A 181 2.55 8.80 -2.66
C ALA A 181 3.92 8.96 -1.97
N TYR A 182 5.00 8.98 -2.75
CA TYR A 182 6.34 9.23 -2.22
C TYR A 182 6.47 10.62 -1.59
N LEU A 183 5.95 11.66 -2.26
CA LEU A 183 5.92 13.01 -1.72
C LEU A 183 5.10 13.08 -0.42
N CYS A 184 3.93 12.45 -0.36
CA CYS A 184 3.11 12.40 0.86
C CYS A 184 3.86 11.71 2.00
N ARG A 185 4.52 10.58 1.73
CA ARG A 185 5.32 9.85 2.73
C ARG A 185 6.43 10.71 3.32
N ILE A 186 7.26 11.31 2.46
CA ILE A 186 8.37 12.14 2.90
C ILE A 186 7.86 13.45 3.54
N GLY A 187 6.77 14.01 3.01
CA GLY A 187 6.12 15.20 3.57
C GLY A 187 5.65 14.97 5.00
N MET A 188 5.04 13.83 5.29
CA MET A 188 4.63 13.46 6.65
C MET A 188 5.82 13.19 7.58
N GLU A 189 6.92 12.62 7.07
CA GLU A 189 8.16 12.37 7.82
C GLU A 189 8.89 13.67 8.19
N VAL A 190 8.94 14.63 7.28
CA VAL A 190 9.78 15.84 7.42
C VAL A 190 9.00 17.06 7.92
N ALA A 191 7.74 17.20 7.52
CA ALA A 191 6.93 18.38 7.82
C ALA A 191 5.43 18.03 8.01
N PRO A 192 5.08 17.28 9.07
CA PRO A 192 3.71 16.87 9.35
C PRO A 192 2.75 18.06 9.57
N HIS A 193 3.28 19.22 9.97
CA HIS A 193 2.51 20.46 10.14
C HIS A 193 2.03 21.07 8.81
N LEU A 194 2.61 20.69 7.66
CA LEU A 194 2.23 21.17 6.33
C LEU A 194 1.19 20.28 5.65
N LYS A 195 0.32 19.67 6.44
CA LYS A 195 -0.69 18.74 5.97
C LYS A 195 -1.63 19.35 4.91
N ASP A 196 -1.92 20.64 4.99
CA ASP A 196 -2.74 21.34 4.00
C ASP A 196 -2.13 21.34 2.58
N SER A 197 -0.80 21.37 2.49
CA SER A 197 -0.10 21.21 1.22
C SER A 197 -0.24 19.79 0.66
N LEU A 198 -0.35 18.77 1.52
CA LEU A 198 -0.63 17.39 1.11
C LEU A 198 -2.10 17.22 0.69
N ASN A 199 -3.04 17.95 1.30
CA ASN A 199 -4.43 17.97 0.86
C ASN A 199 -4.53 18.48 -0.59
N LYS A 200 -3.79 19.54 -0.94
CA LYS A 200 -3.68 20.03 -2.32
C LYS A 200 -3.13 18.96 -3.27
N ASN A 201 -2.15 18.16 -2.83
CA ASN A 201 -1.61 17.06 -3.63
C ASN A 201 -2.68 16.00 -3.97
N PHE A 202 -3.51 15.66 -3.00
CA PHE A 202 -4.65 14.77 -3.23
C PHE A 202 -5.72 15.39 -4.14
N PHE A 203 -6.07 16.66 -3.94
CA PHE A 203 -7.04 17.32 -4.82
C PHE A 203 -6.53 17.47 -6.27
N ASP A 204 -5.24 17.67 -6.47
CA ASP A 204 -4.60 17.63 -7.78
C ASP A 204 -4.68 16.23 -8.42
N LEU A 205 -4.51 15.16 -7.64
CA LEU A 205 -4.74 13.79 -8.12
C LEU A 205 -6.17 13.64 -8.64
N LEU A 206 -7.18 14.08 -7.87
CA LEU A 206 -8.58 14.04 -8.26
C LEU A 206 -8.84 14.82 -9.55
N GLY A 207 -8.24 16.01 -9.70
CA GLY A 207 -8.34 16.82 -10.91
C GLY A 207 -7.79 16.13 -12.16
N THR A 208 -6.77 15.27 -12.00
CA THR A 208 -6.17 14.49 -13.10
C THR A 208 -6.72 13.06 -13.22
N PHE A 209 -7.66 12.64 -12.37
CA PHE A 209 -8.08 11.23 -12.26
C PHE A 209 -8.66 10.65 -13.56
N ARG A 210 -9.31 11.48 -14.38
CA ARG A 210 -9.86 11.08 -15.68
C ARG A 210 -8.80 10.55 -16.66
N GLN A 211 -7.53 10.94 -16.49
CA GLN A 211 -6.42 10.51 -17.35
C GLN A 211 -6.17 8.99 -17.27
N ILE A 212 -6.52 8.34 -16.16
CA ILE A 212 -6.39 6.88 -15.99
C ILE A 212 -7.20 6.11 -17.05
N HIS A 213 -8.31 6.71 -17.51
CA HIS A 213 -9.18 6.14 -18.53
C HIS A 213 -9.01 6.80 -19.91
N GLY A 214 -7.95 7.61 -20.10
CA GLY A 214 -7.70 8.29 -21.38
C GLY A 214 -7.24 7.34 -22.48
N ASP A 215 -7.48 7.72 -23.75
CA ASP A 215 -7.20 6.89 -24.93
C ASP A 215 -5.76 6.39 -25.00
N SER A 216 -4.80 7.23 -24.62
CA SER A 216 -3.37 6.83 -24.59
C SER A 216 -3.13 5.63 -23.69
N VAL A 217 -3.74 5.61 -22.50
CA VAL A 217 -3.59 4.52 -21.53
C VAL A 217 -4.33 3.29 -22.05
N GLN A 218 -5.56 3.45 -22.54
CA GLN A 218 -6.34 2.36 -23.13
C GLN A 218 -5.56 1.66 -24.27
N ASN A 219 -4.97 2.42 -25.18
CA ASN A 219 -4.15 1.89 -26.27
C ASN A 219 -2.93 1.11 -25.76
N GLN A 220 -2.25 1.61 -24.73
CA GLN A 220 -1.12 0.91 -24.10
C GLN A 220 -1.55 -0.40 -23.43
N LEU A 221 -2.69 -0.40 -22.74
CA LEU A 221 -3.21 -1.59 -22.07
C LEU A 221 -3.62 -2.68 -23.07
N VAL A 222 -4.20 -2.29 -24.21
CA VAL A 222 -4.48 -3.22 -25.32
C VAL A 222 -3.19 -3.83 -25.87
N LEU A 223 -2.15 -3.02 -26.12
CA LEU A 223 -0.86 -3.50 -26.60
C LEU A 223 -0.18 -4.46 -25.61
N GLN A 224 -0.28 -4.16 -24.32
CA GLN A 224 0.31 -4.96 -23.24
C GLN A 224 -0.56 -6.15 -22.80
N ARG A 225 -1.79 -6.27 -23.33
CA ARG A 225 -2.79 -7.28 -22.96
C ARG A 225 -3.11 -7.26 -21.45
N VAL A 226 -3.22 -6.07 -20.89
CA VAL A 226 -3.58 -5.87 -19.48
C VAL A 226 -5.03 -5.41 -19.41
N GLU A 227 -5.84 -6.11 -18.64
CA GLU A 227 -7.24 -5.73 -18.43
C GLU A 227 -7.37 -4.51 -17.50
N ILE A 228 -8.38 -3.67 -17.74
CA ILE A 228 -8.64 -2.46 -16.94
C ILE A 228 -8.77 -2.76 -15.44
N PRO A 229 -9.52 -3.78 -14.98
CA PRO A 229 -9.64 -4.08 -13.56
C PRO A 229 -8.28 -4.35 -12.91
N VAL A 230 -7.41 -5.15 -13.57
CA VAL A 230 -6.06 -5.46 -13.10
C VAL A 230 -5.22 -4.18 -13.02
N TYR A 231 -5.25 -3.36 -14.07
CA TYR A 231 -4.53 -2.08 -14.09
C TYR A 231 -4.96 -1.14 -12.95
N LEU A 232 -6.27 -1.01 -12.68
CA LEU A 232 -6.77 -0.17 -11.59
C LEU A 232 -6.30 -0.64 -10.21
N THR A 233 -6.11 -1.95 -10.00
CA THR A 233 -5.56 -2.44 -8.71
C THR A 233 -4.13 -1.96 -8.45
N LEU A 234 -3.33 -1.68 -9.49
CA LEU A 234 -1.96 -1.17 -9.35
C LEU A 234 -1.90 0.22 -8.71
N TYR A 235 -2.97 1.00 -8.81
CA TYR A 235 -3.09 2.32 -8.18
C TYR A 235 -3.41 2.24 -6.68
N SER A 236 -4.07 1.16 -6.24
CA SER A 236 -4.60 1.04 -4.87
C SER A 236 -3.53 1.30 -3.80
N PRO A 237 -2.31 0.70 -3.85
CA PRO A 237 -1.29 0.96 -2.83
C PRO A 237 -0.90 2.43 -2.72
N ALA A 238 -0.76 3.12 -3.85
CA ALA A 238 -0.36 4.52 -3.88
C ALA A 238 -1.48 5.44 -3.35
N ILE A 239 -2.72 5.25 -3.84
CA ILE A 239 -3.87 6.06 -3.41
C ILE A 239 -4.20 5.81 -1.94
N HIS A 240 -4.14 4.56 -1.48
CA HIS A 240 -4.32 4.22 -0.06
C HIS A 240 -3.33 4.98 0.82
N TRP A 241 -2.05 5.02 0.41
CA TRP A 241 -1.03 5.72 1.16
C TRP A 241 -1.24 7.24 1.19
N ILE A 242 -1.59 7.84 0.05
CA ILE A 242 -1.92 9.26 -0.05
C ILE A 242 -3.09 9.58 0.88
N LEU A 243 -4.19 8.82 0.78
CA LEU A 243 -5.37 8.99 1.59
C LEU A 243 -5.08 8.80 3.09
N GLN A 244 -4.25 7.82 3.45
CA GLN A 244 -3.83 7.60 4.84
C GLN A 244 -3.07 8.80 5.40
N CYS A 245 -2.19 9.42 4.60
CA CYS A 245 -1.47 10.63 5.00
C CYS A 245 -2.43 11.81 5.23
N VAL A 246 -3.36 12.04 4.30
CA VAL A 246 -4.31 13.17 4.40
C VAL A 246 -5.43 12.93 5.42
N SER A 247 -5.83 11.69 5.67
CA SER A 247 -6.89 11.34 6.63
C SER A 247 -6.39 11.29 8.08
N TYR A 248 -5.08 11.11 8.31
CA TYR A 248 -4.51 10.96 9.65
C TYR A 248 -4.80 12.16 10.56
N ARG A 249 -5.63 11.99 11.60
CA ARG A 249 -6.12 13.07 12.48
C ARG A 249 -6.82 14.22 11.73
N ALA A 250 -7.40 13.95 10.56
CA ALA A 250 -8.20 14.95 9.84
C ALA A 250 -9.53 15.22 10.55
N PRO A 251 -10.02 16.47 10.53
CA PRO A 251 -11.36 16.79 10.98
C PRO A 251 -12.40 16.11 10.08
N GLU A 252 -13.54 15.74 10.66
CA GLU A 252 -14.60 15.03 9.93
C GLU A 252 -15.10 15.79 8.70
N ALA A 253 -15.20 17.12 8.78
CA ALA A 253 -15.59 17.98 7.65
C ALA A 253 -14.68 17.80 6.42
N LEU A 254 -13.36 17.65 6.62
CA LEU A 254 -12.41 17.42 5.52
C LEU A 254 -12.59 16.01 4.93
N LEU A 255 -12.84 15.00 5.77
CA LEU A 255 -13.10 13.64 5.30
C LEU A 255 -14.38 13.58 4.46
N THR A 256 -15.44 14.26 4.90
CA THR A 256 -16.69 14.39 4.14
C THR A 256 -16.46 15.10 2.81
N GLU A 257 -15.70 16.20 2.78
CA GLU A 257 -15.36 16.89 1.53
C GLU A 257 -14.57 15.99 0.57
N MET A 258 -13.55 15.28 1.07
CA MET A 258 -12.75 14.35 0.26
C MET A 258 -13.61 13.23 -0.32
N MET A 259 -14.50 12.65 0.50
CA MET A 259 -15.43 11.61 0.06
C MET A 259 -16.38 12.12 -1.02
N GLU A 260 -16.97 13.30 -0.85
CA GLU A 260 -17.90 13.89 -1.81
C GLU A 260 -17.20 14.23 -3.15
N ARG A 261 -15.96 14.71 -3.10
CA ARG A 261 -15.15 14.92 -4.31
C ARG A 261 -14.85 13.61 -5.03
N CYS A 262 -14.52 12.53 -4.30
CA CYS A 262 -14.33 11.20 -4.89
C CYS A 262 -15.61 10.67 -5.52
N LYS A 263 -16.75 10.82 -4.85
CA LYS A 263 -18.06 10.38 -5.32
C LYS A 263 -18.45 11.03 -6.64
N ASN A 264 -18.21 12.33 -6.80
CA ASN A 264 -18.61 13.08 -8.00
C ASN A 264 -17.72 12.85 -9.24
N LEU A 265 -16.72 11.97 -9.15
CA LEU A 265 -15.91 11.57 -10.29
C LEU A 265 -16.50 10.35 -11.01
N GLY A 266 -16.37 10.31 -12.33
CA GLY A 266 -16.66 9.10 -13.11
C GLY A 266 -15.63 8.01 -12.81
N ASN A 267 -16.05 6.73 -12.87
CA ASN A 267 -15.21 5.57 -12.56
C ASN A 267 -14.54 5.66 -11.16
N ASN A 268 -15.28 6.22 -10.19
CA ASN A 268 -14.83 6.46 -8.83
C ASN A 268 -14.62 5.20 -7.97
N ALA A 269 -14.97 4.02 -8.45
CA ALA A 269 -14.91 2.78 -7.67
C ALA A 269 -13.53 2.57 -7.02
N LEU A 270 -12.43 2.77 -7.75
CA LEU A 270 -11.08 2.73 -7.18
C LEU A 270 -10.87 3.72 -6.03
N LEU A 271 -11.38 4.95 -6.16
CA LEU A 271 -11.29 5.99 -5.13
C LEU A 271 -12.14 5.63 -3.91
N LEU A 272 -13.37 5.15 -4.12
CA LEU A 272 -14.25 4.70 -3.04
C LEU A 272 -13.64 3.53 -2.27
N ASN A 273 -13.04 2.56 -2.97
CA ASN A 273 -12.28 1.48 -2.35
C ASN A 273 -11.16 2.03 -1.45
N SER A 274 -10.42 3.01 -1.98
CA SER A 274 -9.30 3.62 -1.28
C SER A 274 -9.73 4.44 -0.06
N VAL A 275 -10.88 5.13 -0.15
CA VAL A 275 -11.50 5.86 0.96
C VAL A 275 -11.88 4.89 2.09
N MET A 276 -12.58 3.80 1.77
CA MET A 276 -12.96 2.78 2.76
C MET A 276 -11.75 2.12 3.41
N TRP A 277 -10.62 2.02 2.71
CA TRP A 277 -9.40 1.45 3.26
C TRP A 277 -8.63 2.41 4.17
N ALA A 278 -8.60 3.70 3.85
CA ALA A 278 -7.72 4.67 4.49
C ALA A 278 -8.39 5.54 5.57
N PHE A 279 -9.71 5.66 5.56
CA PHE A 279 -10.43 6.45 6.55
C PHE A 279 -10.65 5.66 7.85
N ARG A 280 -10.97 6.38 8.91
CA ARG A 280 -11.29 5.78 10.21
C ARG A 280 -12.52 4.88 10.08
N ALA A 281 -12.46 3.68 10.65
CA ALA A 281 -13.52 2.69 10.54
C ALA A 281 -14.87 3.22 11.06
N GLU A 282 -14.86 4.06 12.11
CA GLU A 282 -16.05 4.67 12.70
C GLU A 282 -16.74 5.63 11.73
N PHE A 283 -15.96 6.37 10.92
CA PHE A 283 -16.50 7.26 9.90
C PHE A 283 -17.20 6.47 8.77
N ILE A 284 -16.67 5.30 8.42
CA ILE A 284 -17.24 4.42 7.41
C ILE A 284 -18.48 3.69 7.96
N ALA A 285 -18.40 3.13 9.17
CA ALA A 285 -19.46 2.34 9.79
C ALA A 285 -20.74 3.17 10.04
N THR A 286 -20.59 4.42 10.47
CA THR A 286 -21.73 5.36 10.65
C THR A 286 -22.43 5.74 9.35
N ARG A 287 -21.79 5.52 8.20
CA ARG A 287 -22.29 5.87 6.85
C ARG A 287 -22.34 4.65 5.93
N ALA A 288 -22.40 3.44 6.50
CA ALA A 288 -22.26 2.22 5.74
C ALA A 288 -23.36 2.06 4.68
N THR A 289 -24.58 2.50 4.97
CA THR A 289 -25.71 2.56 4.04
C THR A 289 -25.46 3.49 2.85
N ASP A 290 -24.88 4.67 3.08
CA ASP A 290 -24.45 5.59 2.02
C ASP A 290 -23.37 4.95 1.14
N PHE A 291 -22.37 4.28 1.74
CA PHE A 291 -21.34 3.55 1.00
C PHE A 291 -21.95 2.44 0.14
N ILE A 292 -22.91 1.69 0.64
CA ILE A 292 -23.61 0.67 -0.15
C ILE A 292 -24.32 1.30 -1.36
N GLY A 293 -24.98 2.45 -1.17
CA GLY A 293 -25.58 3.21 -2.27
C GLY A 293 -24.54 3.57 -3.32
N MET A 294 -23.43 4.20 -2.89
CA MET A 294 -22.33 4.58 -3.78
C MET A 294 -21.71 3.39 -4.52
N ILE A 295 -21.54 2.23 -3.87
CA ILE A 295 -20.98 1.01 -4.48
C ILE A 295 -21.92 0.45 -5.55
N LYS A 296 -23.24 0.53 -5.35
CA LYS A 296 -24.23 0.08 -6.33
C LYS A 296 -24.23 0.93 -7.59
N ASP A 297 -24.05 2.24 -7.41
CA ASP A 297 -24.01 3.22 -8.50
C ASP A 297 -22.72 3.14 -9.34
N CYS A 298 -21.69 2.44 -8.86
CA CYS A 298 -20.48 2.19 -9.65
C CYS A 298 -20.76 1.26 -10.85
N ASP A 299 -20.08 1.53 -11.97
CA ASP A 299 -20.08 0.67 -13.15
C ASP A 299 -19.40 -0.70 -12.87
N GLU A 300 -19.95 -1.76 -13.45
CA GLU A 300 -19.41 -3.12 -13.37
C GLU A 300 -18.22 -3.34 -14.33
N ALA A 301 -18.08 -2.53 -15.38
CA ALA A 301 -16.95 -2.62 -16.32
C ALA A 301 -15.61 -2.09 -15.73
N GLY A 302 -15.68 -1.45 -14.56
CA GLY A 302 -14.53 -0.83 -13.89
C GLY A 302 -13.93 -1.71 -12.78
N PHE A 303 -13.68 -1.09 -11.63
CA PHE A 303 -13.07 -1.77 -10.48
C PHE A 303 -14.05 -2.80 -9.87
N PRO A 304 -13.59 -4.02 -9.51
CA PRO A 304 -14.49 -5.08 -9.08
C PRO A 304 -15.31 -4.74 -7.82
N LYS A 305 -16.64 -4.85 -7.90
CA LYS A 305 -17.55 -4.54 -6.79
C LYS A 305 -17.31 -5.40 -5.54
N HIS A 306 -16.89 -6.65 -5.69
CA HIS A 306 -16.60 -7.52 -4.54
C HIS A 306 -15.45 -6.98 -3.67
N LEU A 307 -14.47 -6.28 -4.26
CA LEU A 307 -13.39 -5.63 -3.52
C LEU A 307 -13.89 -4.44 -2.72
N LEU A 308 -14.86 -3.68 -3.26
CA LEU A 308 -15.53 -2.60 -2.53
C LEU A 308 -16.26 -3.12 -1.30
N PHE A 309 -17.07 -4.17 -1.47
CA PHE A 309 -17.74 -4.82 -0.34
C PHE A 309 -16.75 -5.45 0.64
N GLY A 310 -15.62 -5.98 0.19
CA GLY A 310 -14.55 -6.46 1.06
C GLY A 310 -13.90 -5.34 1.89
N SER A 311 -13.71 -4.15 1.31
CA SER A 311 -13.20 -2.98 2.04
C SER A 311 -14.22 -2.40 3.02
N LEU A 312 -15.49 -2.36 2.65
CA LEU A 312 -16.58 -2.01 3.57
C LEU A 312 -16.65 -2.99 4.74
N GLY A 313 -16.68 -4.29 4.47
CA GLY A 313 -16.73 -5.35 5.49
C GLY A 313 -15.57 -5.28 6.48
N ARG A 314 -14.35 -4.96 6.01
CA ARG A 314 -13.18 -4.74 6.88
C ARG A 314 -13.36 -3.57 7.83
N SER A 315 -13.95 -2.47 7.35
CA SER A 315 -14.26 -1.32 8.19
C SER A 315 -15.30 -1.68 9.25
N LEU A 316 -16.33 -2.43 8.86
CA LEU A 316 -17.41 -2.89 9.76
C LEU A 316 -16.95 -3.94 10.77
N ALA A 317 -15.89 -4.70 10.48
CA ALA A 317 -15.26 -5.59 11.46
C ALA A 317 -14.53 -4.80 12.57
N CYS A 318 -14.04 -3.61 12.24
CA CYS A 318 -13.30 -2.74 13.17
C CYS A 318 -14.20 -1.78 13.96
N ALA A 319 -15.34 -1.37 13.41
CA ALA A 319 -16.27 -0.43 14.04
C ALA A 319 -17.73 -0.79 13.75
N ASP A 320 -18.58 -0.63 14.75
CA ASP A 320 -19.97 -1.06 14.68
C ASP A 320 -20.86 0.01 14.02
N PRO A 321 -21.67 -0.35 13.00
CA PRO A 321 -22.68 0.55 12.46
C PRO A 321 -23.90 0.63 13.41
N PRO A 322 -24.80 1.63 13.21
CA PRO A 322 -26.05 1.74 13.96
C PRO A 322 -26.86 0.45 13.95
N GLU A 323 -27.41 0.05 15.10
CA GLU A 323 -28.05 -1.26 15.26
C GLU A 323 -29.21 -1.49 14.28
N ALA A 324 -30.02 -0.47 14.03
CA ALA A 324 -31.12 -0.51 13.08
C ALA A 324 -30.67 -0.77 11.63
N GLU A 325 -29.43 -0.43 11.29
CA GLU A 325 -28.88 -0.56 9.93
C GLU A 325 -28.13 -1.87 9.70
N ARG A 326 -27.75 -2.61 10.76
CA ARG A 326 -26.94 -3.84 10.66
C ARG A 326 -27.52 -4.87 9.71
N LEU A 327 -28.81 -5.23 9.89
CA LEU A 327 -29.47 -6.23 9.05
C LEU A 327 -29.64 -5.76 7.59
N PRO A 328 -30.11 -4.52 7.32
CA PRO A 328 -30.08 -3.94 5.98
C PRO A 328 -28.70 -4.02 5.31
N ILE A 329 -27.63 -3.63 6.02
CA ILE A 329 -26.25 -3.65 5.53
C ILE A 329 -25.84 -5.05 5.10
N LEU A 330 -26.06 -6.06 5.96
CA LEU A 330 -25.72 -7.46 5.66
C LEU A 330 -26.49 -7.94 4.42
N ASN A 331 -27.80 -7.70 4.36
CA ASN A 331 -28.63 -8.16 3.26
C ASN A 331 -28.22 -7.54 1.92
N GLU A 332 -27.94 -6.23 1.89
CA GLU A 332 -27.52 -5.56 0.66
C GLU A 332 -26.12 -5.96 0.20
N ALA A 333 -25.19 -6.16 1.14
CA ALA A 333 -23.86 -6.71 0.81
C ALA A 333 -23.97 -8.14 0.27
N TRP A 334 -24.73 -9.01 0.94
CA TRP A 334 -24.82 -10.42 0.58
C TRP A 334 -25.48 -10.64 -0.78
N LYS A 335 -26.44 -9.78 -1.18
CA LYS A 335 -27.04 -9.78 -2.53
C LYS A 335 -26.01 -9.67 -3.66
N VAL A 336 -24.88 -9.02 -3.40
CA VAL A 336 -23.79 -8.86 -4.38
C VAL A 336 -22.74 -9.96 -4.19
N ILE A 337 -22.33 -10.23 -2.95
CA ILE A 337 -21.29 -11.23 -2.63
C ILE A 337 -21.68 -12.63 -3.14
N THR A 338 -22.93 -13.04 -2.94
CA THR A 338 -23.44 -14.35 -3.40
C THR A 338 -23.44 -14.53 -4.92
N LYS A 339 -23.23 -13.45 -5.70
CA LYS A 339 -23.17 -13.50 -7.17
C LYS A 339 -21.74 -13.56 -7.70
N VAL A 340 -20.73 -13.53 -6.84
CA VAL A 340 -19.32 -13.58 -7.26
C VAL A 340 -19.02 -14.97 -7.81
N ARG A 341 -18.60 -15.03 -9.09
CA ARG A 341 -18.40 -16.29 -9.82
C ARG A 341 -17.12 -17.02 -9.45
N SER A 342 -16.04 -16.28 -9.19
CA SER A 342 -14.73 -16.81 -8.83
C SER A 342 -14.77 -17.29 -7.37
N PRO A 343 -14.54 -18.59 -7.08
CA PRO A 343 -14.55 -19.10 -5.71
C PRO A 343 -13.52 -18.41 -4.82
N GLN A 344 -12.34 -18.08 -5.37
CA GLN A 344 -11.29 -17.34 -4.68
C GLN A 344 -11.74 -15.93 -4.28
N ASP A 345 -12.30 -15.16 -5.22
CA ASP A 345 -12.77 -13.80 -4.93
C ASP A 345 -13.98 -13.80 -3.98
N TYR A 346 -14.84 -14.81 -4.13
CA TYR A 346 -15.97 -15.03 -3.25
C TYR A 346 -15.51 -15.27 -1.81
N ILE A 347 -14.63 -16.25 -1.58
CA ILE A 347 -14.23 -16.62 -0.22
C ILE A 347 -13.44 -15.50 0.46
N ASN A 348 -12.59 -14.78 -0.29
CA ASN A 348 -11.84 -13.64 0.23
C ASN A 348 -12.78 -12.52 0.73
N CYS A 349 -13.95 -12.36 0.11
CA CYS A 349 -14.96 -11.41 0.57
C CYS A 349 -15.83 -12.00 1.70
N ALA A 350 -16.31 -13.23 1.56
CA ALA A 350 -17.14 -13.91 2.54
C ALA A 350 -16.44 -14.04 3.90
N GLU A 351 -15.13 -14.37 3.91
CA GLU A 351 -14.32 -14.49 5.12
C GLU A 351 -14.31 -13.20 5.96
N ILE A 352 -14.32 -12.04 5.31
CA ILE A 352 -14.37 -10.73 5.96
C ILE A 352 -15.75 -10.52 6.61
N TRP A 353 -16.82 -10.81 5.86
CA TRP A 353 -18.20 -10.57 6.31
C TRP A 353 -18.72 -11.59 7.33
N VAL A 354 -18.11 -12.78 7.41
CA VAL A 354 -18.40 -13.75 8.48
C VAL A 354 -18.16 -13.14 9.85
N GLU A 355 -17.11 -12.35 10.02
CA GLU A 355 -16.80 -11.71 11.31
C GLU A 355 -17.91 -10.74 11.73
N PHE A 356 -18.34 -9.87 10.81
CA PHE A 356 -19.48 -8.97 11.03
C PHE A 356 -20.76 -9.75 11.35
N THR A 357 -21.00 -10.85 10.66
CA THR A 357 -22.19 -11.70 10.89
C THR A 357 -22.15 -12.34 12.29
N CYS A 358 -21.00 -12.85 12.71
CA CYS A 358 -20.83 -13.50 14.00
C CYS A 358 -20.95 -12.52 15.17
N ARG A 359 -20.46 -11.29 15.00
CA ARG A 359 -20.45 -10.26 16.05
C ARG A 359 -21.83 -9.70 16.35
N HIS A 360 -22.72 -9.63 15.35
CA HIS A 360 -23.98 -8.88 15.48
C HIS A 360 -25.26 -9.71 15.34
N PHE A 361 -25.18 -10.94 14.85
CA PHE A 361 -26.35 -11.74 14.54
C PHE A 361 -26.36 -13.09 15.25
N THR A 362 -27.49 -13.78 15.14
CA THR A 362 -27.68 -15.07 15.79
C THR A 362 -27.12 -16.21 14.95
N LYS A 363 -27.17 -17.42 15.50
CA LYS A 363 -26.83 -18.65 14.78
C LYS A 363 -27.61 -18.84 13.47
N ARG A 364 -28.77 -18.20 13.30
CA ARG A 364 -29.58 -18.33 12.08
C ARG A 364 -28.89 -17.67 10.88
N GLU A 365 -28.43 -16.44 11.05
CA GLU A 365 -27.77 -15.68 9.98
C GLU A 365 -26.41 -16.29 9.66
N VAL A 366 -25.64 -16.70 10.68
CA VAL A 366 -24.35 -17.38 10.50
C VAL A 366 -24.51 -18.69 9.71
N ASN A 367 -25.53 -19.51 10.00
CA ASN A 367 -25.81 -20.73 9.23
C ASN A 367 -26.22 -20.45 7.78
N THR A 368 -26.87 -19.31 7.52
CA THR A 368 -27.22 -18.89 6.16
C THR A 368 -25.95 -18.54 5.38
N VAL A 369 -25.04 -17.76 5.97
CA VAL A 369 -23.75 -17.42 5.37
C VAL A 369 -22.89 -18.66 5.14
N LEU A 370 -22.75 -19.54 6.14
CA LEU A 370 -22.03 -20.81 6.00
C LEU A 370 -22.60 -21.70 4.91
N SER A 371 -23.93 -21.73 4.75
CA SER A 371 -24.57 -22.44 3.64
C SER A 371 -24.10 -21.99 2.30
N ASP A 372 -24.03 -20.67 2.14
CA ASP A 372 -23.69 -20.07 0.88
C ASP A 372 -22.22 -20.32 0.57
N ILE A 373 -21.36 -20.27 1.60
CA ILE A 373 -19.96 -20.65 1.49
C ILE A 373 -19.82 -22.09 1.02
N ILE A 374 -20.48 -23.07 1.67
CA ILE A 374 -20.42 -24.46 1.24
C ILE A 374 -20.89 -24.60 -0.21
N LYS A 375 -21.99 -23.93 -0.59
CA LYS A 375 -22.53 -23.98 -1.95
C LYS A 375 -21.53 -23.46 -2.99
N HIS A 376 -20.75 -22.44 -2.69
CA HIS A 376 -19.76 -21.87 -3.62
C HIS A 376 -18.43 -22.63 -3.62
N MET A 377 -18.04 -23.26 -2.52
CA MET A 377 -16.73 -23.90 -2.38
C MET A 377 -16.76 -25.40 -2.72
N THR A 378 -17.92 -26.05 -2.69
CA THR A 378 -18.07 -27.48 -3.02
C THR A 378 -17.88 -27.81 -4.51
N PRO A 379 -18.43 -27.02 -5.46
CA PRO A 379 -18.22 -27.27 -6.89
C PRO A 379 -16.74 -27.29 -7.25
N ASP A 380 -16.36 -28.23 -8.11
CA ASP A 380 -14.99 -28.43 -8.61
C ASP A 380 -13.91 -28.56 -7.51
N ARG A 381 -14.32 -28.88 -6.28
CA ARG A 381 -13.45 -28.94 -5.10
C ARG A 381 -12.66 -27.64 -4.86
N ALA A 382 -13.25 -26.48 -5.16
CA ALA A 382 -12.62 -25.16 -4.98
C ALA A 382 -12.17 -24.87 -3.52
N PHE A 383 -12.70 -25.60 -2.55
CA PHE A 383 -12.22 -25.58 -1.17
C PHE A 383 -10.74 -25.98 -1.01
N GLU A 384 -10.18 -26.77 -1.94
CA GLU A 384 -8.79 -27.24 -1.85
C GLU A 384 -7.76 -26.10 -1.95
N ASP A 385 -8.04 -25.10 -2.78
CA ASP A 385 -7.15 -23.96 -2.99
C ASP A 385 -7.37 -22.84 -1.96
N THR A 386 -8.25 -23.04 -0.98
CA THR A 386 -8.75 -21.97 -0.07
C THR A 386 -8.86 -22.41 1.39
N TYR A 387 -8.13 -23.48 1.77
CA TYR A 387 -8.05 -23.93 3.16
C TYR A 387 -7.71 -22.82 4.17
N PRO A 388 -6.76 -21.90 3.91
CA PRO A 388 -6.44 -20.84 4.86
C PRO A 388 -7.65 -19.94 5.18
N GLN A 389 -8.44 -19.58 4.17
CA GLN A 389 -9.62 -18.74 4.33
C GLN A 389 -10.73 -19.50 5.06
N LEU A 390 -10.96 -20.78 4.72
CA LEU A 390 -11.96 -21.61 5.42
C LEU A 390 -11.60 -21.81 6.90
N GLN A 391 -10.32 -22.03 7.21
CA GLN A 391 -9.83 -22.07 8.59
C GLN A 391 -10.04 -20.74 9.31
N SER A 392 -9.83 -19.60 8.63
CA SER A 392 -10.10 -18.27 9.18
C SER A 392 -11.58 -18.06 9.47
N VAL A 393 -12.48 -18.48 8.58
CA VAL A 393 -13.95 -18.46 8.78
C VAL A 393 -14.32 -19.22 10.05
N ILE A 394 -13.83 -20.46 10.20
CA ILE A 394 -14.10 -21.28 11.39
C ILE A 394 -13.54 -20.62 12.65
N ARG A 395 -12.31 -20.12 12.60
CA ARG A 395 -11.67 -19.45 13.73
C ARG A 395 -12.51 -18.26 14.19
N LYS A 396 -12.97 -17.42 13.26
CA LYS A 396 -13.86 -16.28 13.55
C LYS A 396 -15.14 -16.74 14.25
N ILE A 397 -15.79 -17.79 13.77
CA ILE A 397 -17.00 -18.32 14.42
C ILE A 397 -16.72 -18.79 15.84
N LEU A 398 -15.64 -19.54 16.05
CA LEU A 398 -15.25 -20.05 17.38
C LEU A 398 -14.86 -18.93 18.36
N THR A 399 -14.41 -17.77 17.85
CA THR A 399 -14.11 -16.59 18.66
C THR A 399 -15.38 -15.95 19.25
N TYR A 400 -16.51 -15.99 18.55
CA TYR A 400 -17.75 -15.32 18.99
C TYR A 400 -18.80 -16.28 19.56
N PHE A 401 -18.78 -17.55 19.17
CA PHE A 401 -19.68 -18.59 19.67
C PHE A 401 -18.91 -19.56 20.58
N HIS A 402 -19.14 -19.45 21.89
CA HIS A 402 -18.48 -20.30 22.89
C HIS A 402 -19.35 -21.46 23.38
N ASP A 403 -20.65 -21.41 23.12
CA ASP A 403 -21.56 -22.50 23.47
C ASP A 403 -21.41 -23.65 22.46
N PHE A 404 -20.77 -24.73 22.91
CA PHE A 404 -20.60 -25.95 22.13
C PHE A 404 -21.94 -26.53 21.66
N SER A 405 -23.02 -26.43 22.44
CA SER A 405 -24.34 -26.88 22.00
C SER A 405 -24.84 -26.06 20.81
N VAL A 406 -24.54 -24.76 20.77
CA VAL A 406 -24.89 -23.89 19.64
C VAL A 406 -24.01 -24.22 18.43
N LEU A 407 -22.70 -24.40 18.62
CA LEU A 407 -21.77 -24.79 17.57
C LEU A 407 -22.12 -26.13 16.92
N PHE A 408 -22.39 -27.18 17.71
CA PHE A 408 -22.82 -28.48 17.20
C PHE A 408 -24.24 -28.45 16.62
N SER A 409 -25.08 -27.48 17.02
CA SER A 409 -26.37 -27.26 16.36
C SER A 409 -26.26 -26.56 14.99
N MET A 410 -25.10 -25.98 14.66
CA MET A 410 -24.83 -25.45 13.33
C MET A 410 -24.50 -26.61 12.39
N VAL A 411 -25.55 -27.26 11.86
CA VAL A 411 -25.48 -28.40 10.93
C VAL A 411 -24.48 -28.16 9.78
N ARG A 412 -24.30 -26.90 9.37
CA ARG A 412 -23.40 -26.53 8.28
C ARG A 412 -21.95 -26.30 8.72
N LEU A 413 -21.70 -26.02 9.99
CA LEU A 413 -20.35 -26.04 10.55
C LEU A 413 -19.77 -27.46 10.42
N ASP A 414 -20.54 -28.49 10.78
CA ASP A 414 -20.15 -29.90 10.64
C ASP A 414 -19.85 -30.30 9.20
N LEU A 415 -20.64 -29.81 8.24
CA LEU A 415 -20.38 -30.04 6.82
C LEU A 415 -19.10 -29.32 6.36
N THR A 416 -18.87 -28.08 6.80
CA THR A 416 -17.62 -27.35 6.52
C THR A 416 -16.42 -28.08 7.12
N PHE A 417 -16.54 -28.58 8.35
CA PHE A 417 -15.55 -29.44 8.99
C PHE A 417 -15.38 -30.77 8.27
N SER A 418 -16.44 -31.36 7.71
CA SER A 418 -16.36 -32.62 6.95
C SER A 418 -15.59 -32.44 5.65
N SER A 419 -15.80 -31.33 4.91
CA SER A 419 -15.01 -30.97 3.73
C SER A 419 -13.54 -30.74 4.07
N LEU A 420 -13.23 -30.17 5.24
CA LEU A 420 -11.87 -30.04 5.78
C LEU A 420 -11.28 -31.37 6.30
N LYS A 421 -12.10 -32.26 6.88
CA LYS A 421 -11.67 -33.57 7.38
C LYS A 421 -11.39 -34.54 6.24
N GLN A 422 -12.18 -34.51 5.17
CA GLN A 422 -12.02 -35.40 4.01
C GLN A 422 -10.67 -35.17 3.30
N SER A 423 -10.09 -33.97 3.41
CA SER A 423 -8.77 -33.65 2.90
C SER A 423 -7.63 -33.94 3.88
N LEU A 424 -7.83 -33.79 5.19
CA LEU A 424 -6.87 -34.30 6.19
C LEU A 424 -6.72 -35.83 6.11
N PHE A 425 -7.81 -36.57 5.83
CA PHE A 425 -7.75 -38.02 5.61
C PHE A 425 -7.02 -38.43 4.33
N LEU A 426 -6.79 -37.52 3.37
CA LEU A 426 -5.92 -37.76 2.21
C LEU A 426 -4.45 -37.43 2.49
N CYS A 427 -4.13 -36.76 3.61
CA CYS A 427 -2.78 -36.42 4.02
C CYS A 427 -2.20 -37.27 5.16
N ASP A 428 -3.01 -38.03 5.90
CA ASP A 428 -2.49 -38.84 7.01
C ASP A 428 -2.09 -40.26 6.55
N SER A 429 -0.79 -40.41 6.29
CA SER A 429 -0.07 -41.61 6.73
C SER A 429 -0.12 -41.71 8.26
N PRO A 430 -0.13 -42.91 8.85
CA PRO A 430 -0.55 -43.11 10.24
C PRO A 430 0.57 -42.76 11.22
N SER A 431 0.55 -41.54 11.74
CA SER A 431 1.22 -41.25 13.02
C SER A 431 0.59 -40.01 13.64
N GLY A 432 -0.04 -40.21 14.80
CA GLY A 432 -0.90 -39.24 15.45
C GLY A 432 -0.25 -37.86 15.65
N ALA A 433 -0.99 -36.82 15.26
CA ALA A 433 -0.72 -35.44 15.64
C ALA A 433 -2.03 -34.71 15.99
N PHE A 434 -2.89 -35.35 16.79
CA PHE A 434 -3.78 -34.60 17.70
C PHE A 434 -2.96 -34.24 18.95
N GLN A 435 -1.96 -33.37 18.80
CA GLN A 435 -1.29 -32.76 19.95
C GLN A 435 -0.89 -31.32 19.65
N ARG A 436 -1.50 -30.43 20.44
CA ARG A 436 -1.19 -29.00 20.62
C ARG A 436 -1.43 -28.10 19.41
N ILE A 437 -2.66 -27.60 19.32
CA ILE A 437 -2.88 -26.20 18.93
C ILE A 437 -2.14 -25.36 19.99
N ASP A 438 -0.98 -24.83 19.63
CA ASP A 438 -0.20 -23.99 20.51
C ASP A 438 -0.88 -22.62 20.63
N LEU A 439 -1.49 -22.37 21.80
CA LEU A 439 -2.28 -21.18 22.10
C LEU A 439 -1.43 -19.97 22.51
N THR A 440 -0.12 -19.97 22.24
CA THR A 440 0.83 -18.96 22.74
C THR A 440 1.49 -18.10 21.66
N SER A 441 1.20 -18.29 20.37
CA SER A 441 1.63 -17.36 19.29
C SER A 441 0.66 -16.18 19.08
N PHE A 442 -0.18 -15.93 20.07
CA PHE A 442 -1.24 -14.94 20.09
C PHE A 442 -0.67 -13.54 20.36
N SER A 443 -0.40 -12.78 19.30
CA SER A 443 -0.38 -11.32 19.35
C SER A 443 -1.05 -10.76 18.10
N VAL A 444 -2.34 -10.48 18.22
CA VAL A 444 -3.10 -9.63 17.30
C VAL A 444 -2.54 -8.21 17.46
N ILE A 445 -1.91 -7.66 16.42
CA ILE A 445 -1.58 -6.24 16.39
C ILE A 445 -2.81 -5.50 15.85
N PRO A 446 -3.48 -4.65 16.65
CA PRO A 446 -4.59 -3.83 16.17
C PRO A 446 -4.09 -2.75 15.20
N PRO A 447 -4.92 -2.31 14.23
CA PRO A 447 -4.51 -1.37 13.18
C PRO A 447 -4.31 0.09 13.67
N GLN A 448 -4.25 0.39 14.97
CA GLN A 448 -4.17 1.77 15.48
C GLN A 448 -2.80 2.21 16.05
N GLU A 449 -1.81 1.32 16.19
CA GLU A 449 -0.47 1.72 16.64
C GLU A 449 0.54 1.74 15.49
N ARG A 450 0.57 2.83 14.72
CA ARG A 450 1.67 3.11 13.77
C ARG A 450 2.04 4.58 13.75
N PHE A 451 2.12 5.25 14.89
CA PHE A 451 2.82 6.53 15.06
C PHE A 451 3.14 6.74 16.55
N SER A 452 4.08 5.96 17.06
CA SER A 452 4.79 6.23 18.32
C SER A 452 6.24 5.77 18.14
N GLY A 453 7.17 6.71 18.28
CA GLY A 453 8.58 6.56 17.96
C GLY A 453 9.02 7.60 16.94
#